data_AF-A0AAW2VX45-F1
#
_entry.id   AF-A0AAW2VX45-F1
#
_cell.length_a   1.000
_cell.length_b   1.000
_cell.length_c   1.000
_cell.angle_alpha   90.00
_cell.angle_beta   90.00
_cell.angle_gamma   90.00
#
_symmetry.space_group_name_H-M   'P 1'
#
loop_
_entity.id
_entity.type
_entity.pdbx_description
1 polymer ?
#
loop_
_entity_poly.entity_id
_entity_poly.type
_entity_poly.pdbx_seq_one_letter_code
_entity_poly.pdbx_strand_id
1 'polypeptide(L)'
;MPPGPLISFNPNVIVLLDGKSFPALFDTDKVEKKDLFTGTYMPSTDLTGGYRTLSFLDPSEPNHAKLKKLMFFLLSHRRDHVIPEFHNSYTELFESMEKDLATKGKAGFSSANDQAAFNFLARSFYGADPKDTRLGSDGPKLVSKWVLFHLHPLLILGLPRPIEDGILHTFSLPPFLIKKDYQRLYDFFTRTQPLSLIKLKSSGFLATRLAIISCSPLASTPSAA
;
A
#
# COMPACT_ATOMS: atom_id res chain seq x y z
N MET A 1 4.59 17.56 -4.24
CA MET A 1 5.90 17.13 -4.79
C MET A 1 6.94 17.42 -3.73
N PRO A 2 7.81 16.46 -3.38
CA PRO A 2 8.81 16.69 -2.35
C PRO A 2 9.84 17.71 -2.87
N PRO A 3 10.32 18.62 -2.01
CA PRO A 3 11.38 19.54 -2.38
C PRO A 3 12.66 18.75 -2.72
N GLY A 4 13.34 19.15 -3.80
CA GLY A 4 14.64 18.60 -4.20
C GLY A 4 15.82 19.26 -3.47
N PRO A 5 17.08 18.77 -3.61
CA PRO A 5 17.52 17.72 -4.54
C PRO A 5 17.76 16.32 -3.93
N LEU A 6 17.77 16.19 -2.59
CA LEU A 6 18.22 14.96 -1.92
C LEU A 6 17.25 13.77 -2.06
N ILE A 7 15.96 14.04 -2.28
CA ILE A 7 14.92 13.02 -2.50
C ILE A 7 14.47 13.03 -3.96
N SER A 8 14.14 14.22 -4.49
CA SER A 8 13.70 14.41 -5.86
C SER A 8 14.77 15.16 -6.65
N PHE A 9 15.37 14.50 -7.65
CA PHE A 9 16.41 15.10 -8.49
C PHE A 9 15.89 16.30 -9.29
N ASN A 10 14.63 16.26 -9.76
CA ASN A 10 14.00 17.36 -10.47
C ASN A 10 12.54 17.57 -9.98
N PRO A 11 12.28 18.59 -9.15
CA PRO A 11 10.93 18.83 -8.62
C PRO A 11 9.99 19.57 -9.59
N ASN A 12 10.47 20.01 -10.76
CA ASN A 12 9.69 20.83 -11.69
C ASN A 12 8.63 20.01 -12.43
N VAL A 13 7.38 20.49 -12.42
CA VAL A 13 6.23 19.84 -13.06
C VAL A 13 5.31 20.85 -13.73
N ILE A 14 4.57 20.41 -14.74
CA ILE A 14 3.44 21.15 -15.32
C ILE A 14 2.17 20.61 -14.69
N VAL A 15 1.41 21.48 -14.01
CA VAL A 15 0.20 21.09 -13.28
C VAL A 15 -1.01 21.19 -14.20
N LEU A 16 -1.77 20.09 -14.31
CA LEU A 16 -3.02 20.00 -15.07
C LEU A 16 -4.19 19.96 -14.08
N LEU A 17 -4.98 21.03 -14.01
CA LEU A 17 -6.01 21.24 -12.97
C LEU A 17 -7.45 21.25 -13.50
N ASP A 18 -7.66 20.89 -14.77
CA ASP A 18 -8.98 20.87 -15.39
C ASP A 18 -9.29 19.52 -16.05
N GLY A 19 -10.57 19.17 -16.13
CA GLY A 19 -11.03 17.88 -16.67
C GLY A 19 -10.80 17.70 -18.17
N LYS A 20 -10.40 18.76 -18.91
CA LYS A 20 -10.07 18.67 -20.34
C LYS A 20 -8.58 18.37 -20.53
N SER A 21 -7.70 18.92 -19.71
CA SER A 21 -6.25 18.66 -19.78
C SER A 21 -5.85 17.36 -19.08
N PHE A 22 -6.47 17.03 -17.93
CA PHE A 22 -6.11 15.87 -17.11
C PHE A 22 -6.09 14.52 -17.86
N PRO A 23 -7.02 14.22 -18.80
CA PRO A 23 -7.01 12.96 -19.54
C PRO A 23 -5.74 12.71 -20.37
N ALA A 24 -4.95 13.75 -20.67
CA ALA A 24 -3.64 13.58 -21.30
C ALA A 24 -2.70 12.67 -20.48
N LEU A 25 -2.90 12.58 -19.16
CA LEU A 25 -2.14 11.69 -18.28
C LEU A 25 -2.45 10.20 -18.47
N PHE A 26 -3.52 9.82 -19.18
CA PHE A 26 -3.89 8.42 -19.40
C PHE A 26 -3.41 7.87 -20.74
N ASP A 27 -3.01 8.75 -21.65
CA ASP A 27 -2.58 8.40 -23.00
C ASP A 27 -1.11 7.96 -22.99
N THR A 28 -0.88 6.65 -22.97
CA THR A 28 0.48 6.06 -22.87
C THR A 28 1.30 6.24 -24.15
N ASP A 29 0.70 6.70 -25.25
CA ASP A 29 1.43 7.09 -26.46
C ASP A 29 2.00 8.51 -26.34
N LYS A 30 1.47 9.32 -25.40
CA LYS A 30 1.92 10.68 -25.10
C LYS A 30 2.78 10.80 -23.86
N VAL A 31 2.54 9.94 -22.87
CA VAL A 31 3.25 10.00 -21.57
C VAL A 31 3.84 8.65 -21.19
N GLU A 32 5.12 8.66 -20.83
CA GLU A 32 5.77 7.53 -20.15
C GLU A 32 5.28 7.44 -18.70
N LYS A 33 5.14 6.22 -18.16
CA LYS A 33 4.67 5.93 -16.78
C LYS A 33 5.69 5.17 -15.95
N LYS A 34 6.97 5.33 -16.26
CA LYS A 34 8.08 4.68 -15.60
C LYS A 34 8.50 5.40 -14.32
N ASP A 35 8.64 4.66 -13.22
CA ASP A 35 9.26 5.11 -11.95
C ASP A 35 8.64 6.37 -11.29
N LEU A 36 7.42 6.74 -11.69
CA LEU A 36 6.77 8.00 -11.29
C LEU A 36 5.46 7.80 -10.50
N PHE A 37 5.20 6.61 -9.99
CA PHE A 37 4.01 6.30 -9.20
C PHE A 37 3.87 7.22 -7.97
N THR A 38 5.00 7.62 -7.38
CA THR A 38 5.11 8.54 -6.24
C THR A 38 5.48 9.97 -6.65
N GLY A 39 5.40 10.32 -7.94
CA GLY A 39 5.71 11.64 -8.47
C GLY A 39 7.17 11.76 -8.91
N THR A 40 7.87 12.80 -8.45
CA THR A 40 9.23 13.17 -8.92
C THR A 40 10.37 12.40 -8.24
N TYR A 41 10.04 11.37 -7.45
CA TYR A 41 10.99 10.48 -6.81
C TYR A 41 10.44 9.05 -6.82
N MET A 42 11.34 8.09 -6.71
CA MET A 42 11.03 6.68 -6.54
C MET A 42 11.67 6.18 -5.23
N PRO A 43 10.91 5.52 -4.32
CA PRO A 43 11.48 4.89 -3.15
C PRO A 43 12.52 3.82 -3.52
N SER A 44 13.51 3.60 -2.65
CA SER A 44 14.53 2.57 -2.88
C SER A 44 13.90 1.18 -3.09
N THR A 45 14.42 0.44 -4.06
CA THR A 45 14.01 -0.96 -4.31
C THR A 45 14.33 -1.89 -3.15
N ASP A 46 15.18 -1.48 -2.21
CA ASP A 46 15.43 -2.26 -0.98
C ASP A 46 14.18 -2.39 -0.11
N LEU A 47 13.24 -1.43 -0.22
CA LEU A 47 11.93 -1.50 0.44
C LEU A 47 10.99 -2.52 -0.20
N THR A 48 11.33 -3.03 -1.39
CA THR A 48 10.52 -3.94 -2.20
C THR A 48 11.27 -5.23 -2.55
N GLY A 49 12.32 -5.55 -1.78
CA GLY A 49 13.11 -6.76 -1.94
C GLY A 49 14.00 -6.78 -3.19
N GLY A 50 14.42 -5.61 -3.67
CA GLY A 50 15.29 -5.43 -4.83
C GLY A 50 14.56 -5.35 -6.17
N TYR A 51 13.23 -5.20 -6.18
CA TYR A 51 12.43 -5.20 -7.41
C TYR A 51 11.67 -3.90 -7.61
N ARG A 52 11.61 -3.44 -8.87
CA ARG A 52 10.61 -2.45 -9.33
C ARG A 52 9.25 -3.14 -9.39
N THR A 53 8.31 -2.68 -8.57
CA THR A 53 6.96 -3.28 -8.49
C THR A 53 6.12 -2.86 -9.69
N LEU A 54 5.03 -3.58 -9.96
CA LEU A 54 4.13 -3.29 -11.10
C LEU A 54 3.75 -1.82 -11.21
N SER A 55 3.51 -1.14 -10.08
CA SER A 55 3.09 0.26 -10.06
C SER A 55 4.13 1.22 -10.66
N PHE A 56 5.41 0.84 -10.69
CA PHE A 56 6.50 1.65 -11.26
C PHE A 56 6.90 1.23 -12.67
N LEU A 57 6.29 0.19 -13.23
CA LEU A 57 6.62 -0.31 -14.57
C LEU A 57 5.78 0.39 -15.63
N ASP A 58 6.44 0.87 -16.68
CA ASP A 58 5.76 1.40 -17.85
C ASP A 58 5.09 0.27 -18.66
N PRO A 59 3.95 0.52 -19.34
CA PRO A 59 3.30 -0.49 -20.17
C PRO A 59 4.16 -1.11 -21.28
N SER A 60 5.18 -0.39 -21.76
CA SER A 60 6.18 -0.91 -22.71
C SER A 60 7.09 -1.99 -22.11
N GLU A 61 7.19 -2.09 -20.78
CA GLU A 61 8.04 -3.07 -20.11
C GLU A 61 7.38 -4.47 -20.11
N PRO A 62 8.04 -5.54 -20.58
CA PRO A 62 7.43 -6.87 -20.70
C PRO A 62 6.87 -7.45 -19.38
N ASN A 63 7.43 -7.04 -18.24
CA ASN A 63 6.99 -7.50 -16.93
C ASN A 63 5.70 -6.81 -16.44
N HIS A 64 5.39 -5.61 -16.94
CA HIS A 64 4.15 -4.91 -16.60
C HIS A 64 2.94 -5.76 -16.98
N ALA A 65 2.88 -6.24 -18.23
CA ALA A 65 1.77 -7.07 -18.71
C ALA A 65 1.64 -8.40 -17.93
N LYS A 66 2.77 -9.05 -17.63
CA LYS A 66 2.80 -10.32 -16.88
C LYS A 66 2.26 -10.15 -15.46
N LEU A 67 2.75 -9.13 -14.74
CA LEU A 67 2.35 -8.86 -13.36
C LEU A 67 0.89 -8.36 -13.28
N LYS A 68 0.47 -7.51 -14.22
CA LYS A 68 -0.92 -7.06 -14.29
C LYS A 68 -1.89 -8.20 -14.56
N LYS A 69 -1.57 -9.12 -15.48
CA LYS A 69 -2.36 -10.33 -15.74
C LYS A 69 -2.49 -11.21 -14.49
N LEU A 70 -1.43 -11.29 -13.70
CA LEU A 70 -1.42 -12.04 -12.46
C LEU A 70 -2.29 -11.39 -11.37
N MET A 71 -2.38 -10.06 -11.32
CA MET A 71 -3.35 -9.37 -10.46
C MET A 71 -4.78 -9.62 -10.91
N PHE A 72 -5.07 -9.57 -12.23
CA PHE A 72 -6.40 -9.95 -12.75
C PHE A 72 -6.77 -11.39 -12.44
N PHE A 73 -5.82 -12.32 -12.53
CA PHE A 73 -6.05 -13.70 -12.11
C PHE A 73 -6.42 -13.78 -10.64
N LEU A 74 -5.68 -13.12 -9.74
CA LEU A 74 -5.99 -13.11 -8.31
C LEU A 74 -7.41 -12.60 -8.03
N LEU A 75 -7.76 -11.44 -8.59
CA LEU A 75 -9.07 -10.80 -8.39
C LEU A 75 -10.22 -11.66 -8.92
N SER A 76 -10.06 -12.23 -10.12
CA SER A 76 -11.09 -13.07 -10.73
C SER A 76 -11.23 -14.44 -10.04
N HIS A 77 -10.12 -15.06 -9.63
CA HIS A 77 -10.11 -16.37 -8.99
C HIS A 77 -10.73 -16.35 -7.58
N ARG A 78 -10.73 -15.20 -6.92
CA ARG A 78 -11.21 -15.04 -5.54
C ARG A 78 -12.52 -14.26 -5.43
N ARG A 79 -13.17 -13.96 -6.56
CA ARG A 79 -14.40 -13.14 -6.62
C ARG A 79 -15.53 -13.65 -5.70
N ASP A 80 -15.70 -14.96 -5.61
CA ASP A 80 -16.80 -15.57 -4.84
C ASP A 80 -16.58 -15.47 -3.32
N HIS A 81 -15.37 -15.09 -2.89
CA HIS A 81 -15.01 -14.87 -1.49
C HIS A 81 -15.11 -13.39 -1.07
N VAL A 82 -15.23 -12.45 -2.02
CA VAL A 82 -15.22 -11.02 -1.70
C VAL A 82 -16.41 -10.63 -0.84
N ILE A 83 -17.63 -10.96 -1.27
CA ILE A 83 -18.85 -10.57 -0.54
C ILE A 83 -18.93 -11.25 0.83
N PRO A 84 -18.77 -12.59 0.96
CA PRO A 84 -18.83 -13.25 2.26
C PRO A 84 -17.77 -12.74 3.26
N GLU A 85 -16.52 -12.59 2.82
CA GLU A 85 -15.46 -12.13 3.71
C GLU A 85 -15.57 -10.65 4.08
N PHE A 86 -16.17 -9.83 3.20
CA PHE A 86 -16.52 -8.45 3.52
C PHE A 86 -17.55 -8.41 4.65
N HIS A 87 -18.66 -9.15 4.52
CA HIS A 87 -19.67 -9.25 5.57
C HIS A 87 -19.04 -9.72 6.89
N ASN A 88 -18.29 -10.81 6.89
CA ASN A 88 -17.66 -11.34 8.10
C ASN A 88 -16.73 -10.30 8.78
N SER A 89 -15.81 -9.71 8.01
CA SER A 89 -14.79 -8.81 8.58
C SER A 89 -15.37 -7.49 9.09
N TYR A 90 -16.39 -6.96 8.40
CA TYR A 90 -17.01 -5.70 8.80
C TYR A 90 -18.12 -5.88 9.86
N THR A 91 -18.77 -7.05 9.94
CA THR A 91 -19.61 -7.39 11.09
C THR A 91 -18.77 -7.47 12.36
N GLU A 92 -17.62 -8.16 12.35
CA GLU A 92 -16.68 -8.20 13.48
C GLU A 92 -16.25 -6.78 13.92
N LEU A 93 -16.03 -5.88 12.94
CA LEU A 93 -15.69 -4.47 13.20
C LEU A 93 -16.80 -3.76 13.97
N PHE A 94 -18.03 -3.80 13.45
CA PHE A 94 -19.15 -3.06 14.04
C PHE A 94 -19.52 -3.61 15.42
N GLU A 95 -19.52 -4.92 15.61
CA GLU A 95 -19.73 -5.54 16.94
C GLU A 95 -18.68 -5.08 17.95
N SER A 96 -17.40 -5.02 17.55
CA SER A 96 -16.32 -4.53 18.40
C SER A 96 -16.49 -3.04 18.72
N MET A 97 -16.93 -2.23 17.76
CA MET A 97 -17.15 -0.80 17.96
C MET A 97 -18.35 -0.52 18.86
N GLU A 98 -19.45 -1.26 18.69
CA GLU A 98 -20.64 -1.14 19.55
C GLU A 98 -20.28 -1.48 21.01
N LYS A 99 -19.48 -2.53 21.23
CA LYS A 99 -18.97 -2.88 22.55
C LYS A 99 -18.11 -1.76 23.15
N ASP A 100 -17.21 -1.17 22.37
CA ASP A 100 -16.38 -0.06 22.82
C ASP A 100 -17.22 1.19 23.13
N LEU A 101 -18.23 1.49 22.29
CA LEU A 101 -19.14 2.60 22.50
C LEU A 101 -19.96 2.41 23.80
N ALA A 102 -20.49 1.21 24.04
CA ALA A 102 -21.25 0.88 25.24
C ALA A 102 -20.41 0.96 26.52
N THR A 103 -19.12 0.59 26.45
CA THR A 103 -18.25 0.52 27.63
C THR A 103 -17.45 1.80 27.91
N LYS A 104 -17.05 2.54 26.87
CA LYS A 104 -16.17 3.71 26.95
C LYS A 104 -16.87 5.03 26.56
N GLY A 105 -18.11 4.97 26.07
CA GLY A 105 -18.85 6.12 25.53
C GLY A 105 -18.32 6.64 24.19
N LYS A 106 -17.30 6.00 23.61
CA LYS A 106 -16.70 6.34 22.32
C LYS A 106 -15.99 5.12 21.72
N ALA A 107 -15.94 5.06 20.39
CA ALA A 107 -15.22 4.02 19.66
C ALA A 107 -14.33 4.63 18.58
N GLY A 108 -13.08 4.16 18.47
CA GLY A 108 -12.15 4.62 17.44
C GLY A 108 -12.33 3.86 16.14
N PHE A 109 -12.82 4.52 15.08
CA PHE A 109 -13.06 3.88 13.79
C PHE A 109 -11.77 3.49 13.06
N SER A 110 -10.79 4.40 12.98
CA SER A 110 -9.61 4.26 12.12
C SER A 110 -8.82 2.96 12.37
N SER A 111 -8.37 2.72 13.60
CA SER A 111 -7.60 1.51 13.94
C SER A 111 -8.40 0.22 13.78
N ALA A 112 -9.70 0.26 14.07
CA ALA A 112 -10.56 -0.90 13.96
C ALA A 112 -10.82 -1.24 12.47
N ASN A 113 -11.09 -0.22 11.65
CA ASN A 113 -11.24 -0.35 10.21
C ASN A 113 -9.95 -0.83 9.53
N ASP A 114 -8.77 -0.34 9.94
CA ASP A 114 -7.49 -0.80 9.42
C ASP A 114 -7.28 -2.31 9.66
N GLN A 115 -7.65 -2.79 10.85
CA GLN A 115 -7.63 -4.22 11.16
C GLN A 115 -8.64 -5.01 10.34
N ALA A 116 -9.88 -4.51 10.22
CA ALA A 116 -10.94 -5.15 9.45
C ALA A 116 -10.58 -5.24 7.96
N ALA A 117 -10.02 -4.16 7.38
CA ALA A 117 -9.57 -4.10 5.99
C ALA A 117 -8.44 -5.10 5.73
N PHE A 118 -7.45 -5.19 6.63
CA PHE A 118 -6.37 -6.16 6.47
C PHE A 118 -6.88 -7.61 6.55
N ASN A 119 -7.77 -7.91 7.50
CA ASN A 119 -8.40 -9.23 7.63
C ASN A 119 -9.22 -9.57 6.39
N PHE A 120 -10.06 -8.63 5.93
CA PHE A 120 -10.86 -8.79 4.73
C PHE A 120 -9.99 -9.11 3.51
N LEU A 121 -8.92 -8.35 3.26
CA LEU A 121 -8.04 -8.57 2.11
C LEU A 121 -7.29 -9.91 2.21
N ALA A 122 -6.85 -10.28 3.41
CA ALA A 122 -6.20 -11.56 3.67
C ALA A 122 -7.13 -12.75 3.42
N ARG A 123 -8.34 -12.73 4.00
CA ARG A 123 -9.34 -13.79 3.84
C ARG A 123 -9.87 -13.85 2.41
N SER A 124 -10.26 -12.71 1.83
CA SER A 124 -10.81 -12.66 0.48
C SER A 124 -9.79 -13.08 -0.58
N PHE A 125 -8.57 -12.52 -0.59
CA PHE A 125 -7.60 -12.81 -1.67
C PHE A 125 -6.72 -14.04 -1.43
N TYR A 126 -6.50 -14.43 -0.19
CA TYR A 126 -5.57 -15.52 0.13
C TYR A 126 -6.22 -16.68 0.89
N GLY A 127 -7.48 -16.55 1.31
CA GLY A 127 -8.17 -17.61 2.06
C GLY A 127 -7.51 -17.89 3.40
N ALA A 128 -6.80 -16.91 3.96
CA ALA A 128 -6.07 -17.05 5.20
C ALA A 128 -6.48 -15.96 6.18
N ASP A 129 -6.80 -16.36 7.41
CA ASP A 129 -7.00 -15.41 8.50
C ASP A 129 -5.64 -15.02 9.10
N PRO A 130 -5.27 -13.72 9.13
CA PRO A 130 -4.05 -13.26 9.79
C PRO A 130 -3.93 -13.71 11.24
N LYS A 131 -5.06 -13.84 11.95
CA LYS A 131 -5.13 -14.28 13.36
C LYS A 131 -4.60 -15.70 13.55
N ASP A 132 -4.73 -16.56 12.55
CA ASP A 132 -4.26 -17.96 12.58
C ASP A 132 -2.77 -18.09 12.20
N THR A 133 -2.10 -16.98 11.93
CA THR A 133 -0.70 -16.94 11.52
C THR A 133 0.16 -16.22 12.54
N ARG A 134 1.49 -16.28 12.35
CA ARG A 134 2.46 -15.49 13.13
C ARG A 134 2.32 -13.97 12.95
N LEU A 135 1.49 -13.53 12.00
CA LEU A 135 1.22 -12.11 11.78
C LEU A 135 0.23 -11.57 12.82
N GLY A 136 -0.76 -12.36 13.23
CA GLY A 136 -1.78 -11.95 14.19
C GLY A 136 -2.45 -10.63 13.78
N SER A 137 -2.57 -9.71 14.73
CA SER A 137 -3.09 -8.35 14.53
C SER A 137 -2.02 -7.31 14.13
N ASP A 138 -0.78 -7.72 13.86
CA ASP A 138 0.29 -6.76 13.54
C ASP A 138 0.23 -6.27 12.09
N GLY A 139 -0.54 -6.92 11.22
CA GLY A 139 -0.63 -6.64 9.77
C GLY A 139 -0.75 -5.15 9.44
N PRO A 140 -1.79 -4.44 9.93
CA PRO A 140 -1.97 -3.02 9.66
C PRO A 140 -0.79 -2.17 10.11
N LYS A 141 -0.28 -2.40 11.33
CA LYS A 141 0.85 -1.65 11.88
C LYS A 141 2.12 -1.81 11.03
N LEU A 142 2.42 -3.03 10.58
CA LEU A 142 3.57 -3.31 9.73
C LEU A 142 3.42 -2.65 8.36
N VAL A 143 2.22 -2.69 7.77
CA VAL A 143 1.93 -2.02 6.50
C VAL A 143 2.05 -0.51 6.63
N SER A 144 1.42 0.12 7.64
CA SER A 144 1.49 1.57 7.84
C SER A 144 2.92 2.05 8.04
N LYS A 145 3.72 1.30 8.82
CA LYS A 145 5.15 1.61 9.00
C LYS A 145 5.92 1.44 7.69
N TRP A 146 5.65 0.41 6.90
CA TRP A 146 6.28 0.22 5.59
C TRP A 146 5.89 1.32 4.59
N VAL A 147 4.61 1.69 4.52
CA VAL A 147 4.09 2.79 3.68
C VAL A 147 4.72 4.12 4.07
N LEU A 148 4.92 4.39 5.37
CA LEU A 148 5.63 5.59 5.81
C LEU A 148 7.04 5.66 5.20
N PHE A 149 7.78 4.55 5.12
CA PHE A 149 9.09 4.53 4.47
C PHE A 149 9.05 4.78 2.95
N HIS A 150 7.91 4.53 2.29
CA HIS A 150 7.71 4.87 0.88
C HIS A 150 7.30 6.32 0.69
N LEU A 151 6.40 6.83 1.54
CA LEU A 151 5.68 8.08 1.32
C LEU A 151 6.08 9.22 2.26
N HIS A 152 7.04 9.03 3.16
CA HIS A 152 7.50 10.08 4.08
C HIS A 152 7.81 11.43 3.41
N PRO A 153 8.31 11.53 2.15
CA PRO A 153 8.54 12.83 1.51
C PRO A 153 7.26 13.59 1.14
N LEU A 154 6.11 12.90 1.14
CA LEU A 154 4.81 13.42 0.73
C LEU A 154 3.83 13.60 1.90
N LEU A 155 4.12 13.01 3.05
CA LEU A 155 3.21 12.95 4.18
C LEU A 155 3.51 14.05 5.18
N ILE A 156 2.45 14.70 5.68
CA ILE A 156 2.54 15.64 6.81
C ILE A 156 2.00 14.93 8.06
N LEU A 157 2.85 14.68 9.05
CA LEU A 157 2.49 13.95 10.28
C LEU A 157 2.04 14.86 11.43
N GLY A 158 2.12 16.18 11.25
CA GLY A 158 1.75 17.15 12.29
C GLY A 158 2.81 17.31 13.38
N LEU A 159 4.07 17.02 13.06
CA LEU A 159 5.20 17.29 13.95
C LEU A 159 5.61 18.76 13.84
N PRO A 160 6.38 19.30 14.81
CA PRO A 160 7.01 20.60 14.63
C PRO A 160 7.86 20.62 13.35
N ARG A 161 7.66 21.62 12.48
CA ARG A 161 8.30 21.70 11.15
C ARG A 161 9.79 21.37 11.12
N PRO A 162 10.65 21.85 12.04
CA PRO A 162 12.08 21.53 11.99
C PRO A 162 12.38 20.03 12.13
N ILE A 163 11.57 19.32 12.92
CA ILE A 163 11.69 17.87 13.11
C ILE A 163 11.20 17.15 11.85
N GLU A 164 10.06 17.60 11.33
CA GLU A 164 9.42 16.99 10.18
C GLU A 164 10.25 17.15 8.90
N ASP A 165 10.73 18.37 8.64
CA ASP A 165 11.56 18.65 7.48
C ASP A 165 12.91 17.94 7.57
N GLY A 166 13.55 17.95 8.75
CA GLY A 166 14.85 17.32 8.96
C GLY A 166 14.83 15.81 8.81
N ILE A 167 13.77 15.13 9.26
CA ILE A 167 13.69 13.66 9.28
C ILE A 167 12.96 13.10 8.05
N LEU A 168 11.87 13.73 7.62
CA LEU A 168 10.96 13.17 6.61
C LEU A 168 11.09 13.85 5.25
N HIS A 169 11.36 15.16 5.18
CA HIS A 169 11.34 15.86 3.89
C HIS A 169 12.71 16.12 3.28
N THR A 170 13.81 15.84 4.00
CA THR A 170 15.17 16.11 3.51
C THR A 170 15.89 14.86 3.01
N PHE A 171 15.83 13.74 3.75
CA PHE A 171 16.55 12.51 3.39
C PHE A 171 15.63 11.31 3.30
N SER A 172 15.97 10.35 2.44
CA SER A 172 15.27 9.06 2.40
C SER A 172 15.51 8.26 3.69
N LEU A 173 14.44 7.71 4.27
CA LEU A 173 14.56 6.88 5.47
C LEU A 173 15.35 5.59 5.16
N PRO A 174 16.31 5.17 6.00
CA PRO A 174 17.16 4.02 5.70
C PRO A 174 16.38 2.69 5.62
N PRO A 175 16.36 1.98 4.47
CA PRO A 175 15.53 0.79 4.29
C PRO A 175 15.79 -0.37 5.25
N PHE A 176 17.02 -0.46 5.81
CA PHE A 176 17.36 -1.53 6.74
C PHE A 176 16.54 -1.50 8.05
N LEU A 177 15.99 -0.35 8.43
CA LEU A 177 15.16 -0.18 9.63
C LEU A 177 13.80 -0.89 9.54
N ILE A 178 13.29 -1.11 8.32
CA ILE A 178 12.01 -1.79 8.08
C ILE A 178 12.16 -3.22 7.56
N LYS A 179 13.39 -3.69 7.34
CA LYS A 179 13.65 -5.00 6.72
C LYS A 179 13.02 -6.16 7.47
N LYS A 180 13.07 -6.18 8.81
CA LYS A 180 12.45 -7.24 9.63
C LYS A 180 10.92 -7.23 9.52
N ASP A 181 10.31 -6.05 9.52
CA ASP A 181 8.87 -5.88 9.42
C ASP A 181 8.36 -6.28 8.02
N TYR A 182 9.09 -5.86 6.98
CA TYR A 182 8.85 -6.32 5.61
C TYR A 182 8.98 -7.84 5.49
N GLN A 183 9.97 -8.46 6.14
CA GLN A 183 10.15 -9.91 6.12
C GLN A 183 8.95 -10.64 6.75
N ARG A 184 8.35 -10.12 7.83
CA ARG A 184 7.14 -10.70 8.44
C ARG A 184 5.96 -10.69 7.47
N LEU A 185 5.75 -9.58 6.76
CA LEU A 185 4.74 -9.47 5.73
C LEU A 185 5.05 -10.41 4.55
N TYR A 186 6.30 -10.45 4.12
CA TYR A 186 6.78 -11.33 3.05
C TYR A 186 6.50 -12.81 3.38
N ASP A 187 6.81 -13.25 4.60
CA ASP A 187 6.60 -14.60 5.08
C ASP A 187 5.11 -14.96 5.14
N PHE A 188 4.25 -14.00 5.54
CA PHE A 188 2.80 -14.18 5.51
C PHE A 188 2.32 -14.44 4.07
N PHE A 189 2.61 -13.54 3.12
CA PHE A 189 2.13 -13.67 1.74
C PHE A 189 2.73 -14.83 0.96
N THR A 190 3.88 -15.36 1.38
CA THR A 190 4.50 -16.54 0.73
C THR A 190 3.96 -17.84 1.27
N ARG A 191 3.60 -17.91 2.56
CA ARG A 191 3.04 -19.13 3.18
C ARG A 191 1.56 -19.31 2.90
N THR A 192 0.82 -18.23 2.66
CA THR A 192 -0.62 -18.27 2.35
C THR A 192 -0.93 -18.49 0.86
N GLN A 193 0.08 -18.77 0.03
CA GLN A 193 -0.13 -18.98 -1.41
C GLN A 193 -0.70 -20.37 -1.68
N PRO A 194 -1.81 -20.50 -2.44
CA PRO A 194 -2.15 -21.78 -3.04
C PRO A 194 -1.03 -22.19 -4.02
N LEU A 195 -0.68 -23.48 -4.01
CA LEU A 195 0.46 -24.09 -4.71
C LEU A 195 0.55 -23.72 -6.22
N SER A 196 -0.57 -23.34 -6.85
CA SER A 196 -0.66 -22.92 -8.25
C SER A 196 0.00 -21.56 -8.54
N LEU A 197 0.04 -20.63 -7.57
CA LEU A 197 0.66 -19.30 -7.71
C LEU A 197 2.18 -19.30 -7.50
N ILE A 198 2.72 -20.36 -6.90
CA ILE A 198 4.15 -20.51 -6.60
C ILE A 198 4.99 -20.70 -7.88
N LYS A 199 4.38 -21.18 -8.98
CA LYS A 199 5.08 -21.40 -10.27
C LYS A 199 5.49 -20.12 -11.00
N LEU A 200 4.96 -18.94 -10.65
CA LEU A 200 5.27 -17.66 -11.32
C LEU A 200 6.43 -16.88 -10.67
N LYS A 201 7.30 -17.57 -9.93
CA LYS A 201 8.27 -16.99 -8.96
C LYS A 201 9.44 -16.19 -9.53
N SER A 202 9.46 -15.77 -10.80
CA SER A 202 10.68 -15.19 -11.40
C SER A 202 10.72 -13.66 -11.55
N SER A 203 9.76 -12.86 -11.08
CA SER A 203 9.74 -11.42 -11.43
C SER A 203 9.03 -10.47 -10.45
N GLY A 204 9.58 -10.17 -9.27
CA GLY A 204 9.08 -9.02 -8.45
C GLY A 204 7.64 -9.14 -7.92
N PHE A 205 7.14 -10.38 -7.85
CA PHE A 205 5.75 -10.73 -7.59
C PHE A 205 5.22 -10.29 -6.22
N LEU A 206 6.06 -10.31 -5.17
CA LEU A 206 5.56 -10.10 -3.81
C LEU A 206 5.36 -8.62 -3.47
N ALA A 207 6.21 -7.74 -3.97
CA ALA A 207 6.13 -6.31 -3.70
C ALA A 207 4.95 -5.63 -4.43
N THR A 208 4.48 -6.22 -5.54
CA THR A 208 3.22 -5.81 -6.20
C THR A 208 1.98 -6.15 -5.37
N ARG A 209 2.04 -7.19 -4.53
CA ARG A 209 0.90 -7.62 -3.70
C ARG A 209 0.72 -6.81 -2.41
N LEU A 210 1.80 -6.27 -1.83
CA LEU A 210 1.68 -5.30 -0.73
C LEU A 210 1.02 -3.99 -1.17
N ALA A 211 1.20 -3.57 -2.42
CA ALA A 211 0.61 -2.34 -2.96
C ALA A 211 -0.93 -2.37 -2.98
N ILE A 212 -1.55 -3.55 -3.10
CA ILE A 212 -3.01 -3.71 -3.06
C ILE A 212 -3.56 -3.39 -1.66
N ILE A 213 -2.82 -3.71 -0.61
CA ILE A 213 -3.25 -3.45 0.78
C ILE A 213 -3.09 -1.97 1.13
N SER A 214 -2.08 -1.30 0.60
CA SER A 214 -1.87 0.14 0.81
C SER A 214 -2.81 1.05 0.01
N CYS A 215 -3.59 0.53 -0.95
CA CYS A 215 -4.51 1.32 -1.77
C CYS A 215 -5.91 1.50 -1.15
N SER A 216 -6.17 1.01 0.07
CA SER A 216 -7.37 1.39 0.81
C SER A 216 -7.21 2.84 1.29
N PRO A 217 -8.19 3.73 1.01
CA PRO A 217 -8.01 5.16 1.25
C PRO A 217 -7.90 5.40 2.76
N LEU A 218 -6.72 5.85 3.21
CA LEU A 218 -6.61 6.64 4.43
C LEU A 218 -7.48 7.88 4.21
N ALA A 219 -8.72 7.83 4.68
CA ALA A 219 -9.56 9.00 4.79
C ALA A 219 -8.95 9.91 5.87
N SER A 220 -8.00 10.76 5.47
CA SER A 220 -7.60 11.92 6.26
C SER A 220 -8.74 12.91 6.20
N THR A 221 -9.67 12.85 7.16
CA THR A 221 -10.57 13.96 7.43
C THR A 221 -9.73 15.15 7.92
N PRO A 222 -9.79 16.32 7.26
CA PRO A 222 -9.18 17.53 7.81
C PRO A 222 -9.96 17.89 9.08
N SER A 223 -9.24 18.11 10.19
CA SER A 223 -9.78 18.77 11.37
C SER A 223 -10.31 20.13 10.92
N ALA A 224 -11.63 20.30 10.96
CA ALA A 224 -12.25 21.60 10.84
C ALA A 224 -11.80 22.49 12.02
N ALA A 225 -11.66 23.77 11.71
CA ALA A 225 -11.34 24.86 12.62
C ALA A 225 -12.36 25.01 13.77
#